data_AF-A0A0C5FXI8-F1
#
_entry.id   AF-A0A0C5FXI8-F1
#
_cell.length_a   1.000
_cell.length_b   1.000
_cell.length_c   1.000
_cell.angle_alpha   90.00
_cell.angle_beta   90.00
_cell.angle_gamma   90.00
#
_symmetry.space_group_name_H-M   'P 1'
#
loop_
_entity.id
_entity.type
_entity.pdbx_description
1 polymer ?
#
loop_
_entity_poly.entity_id
_entity_poly.type
_entity_poly.pdbx_seq_one_letter_code
_entity_poly.pdbx_strand_id
1 'polypeptide(L)'
;MSNPFDIDPRAMQEAHERRLAAMRQIKVGATYQHIHGDRDVVVTDLDEDTGYVWWRAASGPGPADSHRTLYCADFLTAYRLKPQR
;
A
#
# COMPACT_ATOMS: atom_id res chain seq x y z
N MET A 1 -24.23 8.21 -27.87
CA MET A 1 -23.25 7.11 -28.01
C MET A 1 -21.95 7.62 -27.39
N SER A 2 -21.60 7.16 -26.20
CA SER A 2 -20.33 7.53 -25.56
C SER A 2 -19.19 6.72 -26.19
N ASN A 3 -18.11 7.41 -26.54
CA ASN A 3 -16.95 6.79 -27.19
C ASN A 3 -16.19 5.97 -26.13
N PRO A 4 -15.85 4.69 -26.36
CA PRO A 4 -15.17 3.84 -25.37
C PRO A 4 -13.73 4.26 -25.05
N PHE A 5 -13.21 5.31 -25.71
CA PHE A 5 -11.89 5.91 -25.51
C PHE A 5 -11.94 7.32 -24.89
N ASP A 6 -13.12 7.85 -24.58
CA ASP A 6 -13.27 9.11 -23.87
C ASP A 6 -12.98 8.85 -22.39
N ILE A 7 -11.69 8.83 -22.03
CA ILE A 7 -11.30 8.71 -20.63
C ILE A 7 -11.68 10.03 -19.97
N ASP A 8 -12.72 9.98 -19.13
CA ASP A 8 -13.20 11.14 -18.39
C ASP A 8 -12.05 11.73 -17.57
N PRO A 9 -11.63 12.98 -17.83
CA PRO A 9 -10.50 13.59 -17.13
C PRO A 9 -10.75 13.71 -15.63
N ARG A 10 -12.02 13.76 -15.18
CA ARG A 10 -12.37 13.74 -13.75
C ARG A 10 -12.11 12.38 -13.13
N ALA A 11 -12.40 11.29 -13.85
CA ALA A 11 -12.11 9.95 -13.36
C ALA A 11 -10.59 9.72 -13.18
N MET A 12 -9.76 10.30 -14.07
CA MET A 12 -8.30 10.30 -13.90
C MET A 12 -7.85 11.14 -12.70
N GLN A 13 -8.43 12.33 -12.53
CA GLN A 13 -8.15 13.20 -11.39
C GLN A 13 -8.48 12.50 -10.07
N GLU A 14 -9.66 11.89 -9.97
CA GLU A 14 -10.11 11.16 -8.79
C GLU A 14 -9.21 9.95 -8.48
N ALA A 15 -8.78 9.20 -9.51
CA ALA A 15 -7.85 8.09 -9.33
C ALA A 15 -6.49 8.56 -8.80
N HIS A 16 -5.99 9.69 -9.31
CA HIS A 16 -4.76 10.31 -8.84
C HIS A 16 -4.87 10.76 -7.38
N GLU A 17 -5.95 11.46 -7.02
CA GLU A 17 -6.19 11.92 -5.65
C GLU A 17 -6.35 10.77 -4.67
N ARG A 18 -7.05 9.69 -5.06
CA ARG A 18 -7.17 8.47 -4.26
C ARG A 18 -5.82 7.83 -4.02
N ARG A 19 -4.93 7.82 -5.03
CA ARG A 19 -3.56 7.34 -4.88
C ARG A 19 -2.79 8.19 -3.87
N LEU A 20 -2.82 9.51 -4.00
CA LEU A 20 -2.18 10.44 -3.05
C LEU A 20 -2.69 10.24 -1.62
N ALA A 21 -4.01 10.07 -1.46
CA ALA A 21 -4.63 9.84 -0.16
C ALA A 21 -4.22 8.49 0.46
N ALA A 22 -4.03 7.43 -0.35
CA ALA A 22 -3.53 6.15 0.11
C ALA A 22 -2.08 6.25 0.60
N MET A 23 -1.20 6.89 -0.17
CA MET A 23 0.21 7.06 0.19
C MET A 23 0.38 7.79 1.53
N ARG A 24 -0.41 8.84 1.77
CA ARG A 24 -0.40 9.59 3.03
C ARG A 24 -0.75 8.77 4.28
N GLN A 25 -1.41 7.63 4.12
CA GLN A 25 -1.77 6.73 5.23
C GLN A 25 -0.65 5.73 5.56
N ILE A 26 0.33 5.58 4.66
CA ILE A 26 1.43 4.64 4.81
C ILE A 26 2.61 5.35 5.47
N LYS A 27 3.14 4.75 6.53
CA LYS A 27 4.27 5.27 7.28
C LYS A 27 5.44 4.30 7.16
N VAL A 28 6.52 4.76 6.54
CA VAL A 28 7.78 4.01 6.49
C VAL A 28 8.32 3.83 7.91
N GLY A 29 8.78 2.62 8.22
CA GLY A 29 9.23 2.21 9.56
C GLY A 29 8.12 1.80 10.52
N ALA A 30 6.84 1.99 10.16
CA ALA A 30 5.73 1.56 11.00
C ALA A 30 5.39 0.07 10.80
N THR A 31 4.89 -0.54 11.86
CA THR A 31 4.42 -1.92 11.84
C THR A 31 2.95 -1.97 11.44
N TYR A 32 2.61 -2.82 10.51
CA TYR A 32 1.27 -3.11 10.07
C TYR A 32 0.94 -4.57 10.33
N GLN A 33 -0.31 -4.85 10.68
CA GLN A 33 -0.81 -6.20 10.90
C GLN A 33 -1.70 -6.61 9.74
N HIS A 34 -1.53 -7.83 9.24
CA HIS A 34 -2.41 -8.40 8.22
C HIS A 34 -3.84 -8.53 8.77
N ILE A 35 -4.84 -8.12 8.00
CA ILE A 35 -6.24 -8.07 8.49
C ILE A 35 -6.82 -9.46 8.74
N HIS A 36 -6.39 -10.46 7.97
CA HIS A 36 -6.88 -11.84 8.08
C HIS A 36 -5.93 -12.80 8.80
N GLY A 37 -4.85 -12.33 9.43
CA GLY A 37 -3.94 -13.22 10.14
C GLY A 37 -2.93 -12.52 11.04
N ASP A 38 -2.20 -13.28 11.85
CA ASP A 38 -1.28 -12.76 12.86
C ASP A 38 0.10 -12.37 12.33
N ARG A 39 0.19 -12.02 11.03
CA ARG A 39 1.44 -11.58 10.42
C ARG A 39 1.59 -10.08 10.54
N ASP A 40 2.62 -9.68 11.25
CA ASP A 40 3.07 -8.29 11.31
C ASP A 40 4.15 -8.04 10.27
N VAL A 41 4.06 -6.91 9.60
CA VAL A 41 4.99 -6.44 8.58
C VAL A 41 5.47 -5.05 8.93
N VAL A 42 6.68 -4.69 8.52
CA VAL A 42 7.22 -3.34 8.65
C VAL A 42 7.40 -2.78 7.26
N VAL A 43 6.84 -1.60 7.00
CA VAL A 43 7.08 -0.88 5.75
C VAL A 43 8.52 -0.38 5.76
N THR A 44 9.29 -0.75 4.74
CA THR A 44 10.70 -0.35 4.61
C THR A 44 10.87 0.82 3.68
N ASP A 45 10.00 0.96 2.68
CA ASP A 45 10.10 2.03 1.68
C ASP A 45 8.72 2.29 1.02
N LEU A 46 8.55 3.49 0.47
CA LEU A 46 7.35 3.96 -0.23
C LEU A 46 7.82 4.85 -1.38
N ASP A 47 7.46 4.46 -2.61
CA ASP A 47 7.70 5.25 -3.80
C ASP A 47 6.45 6.10 -4.07
N GLU A 48 6.59 7.41 -3.89
CA GLU A 48 5.51 8.39 -4.02
C GLU A 48 5.15 8.70 -5.49
N ASP A 49 6.07 8.42 -6.43
CA ASP A 49 5.85 8.59 -7.87
C ASP A 49 4.99 7.46 -8.42
N THR A 50 5.28 6.23 -8.03
CA THR A 50 4.64 5.02 -8.54
C THR A 50 3.52 4.51 -7.64
N GLY A 51 3.53 4.83 -6.34
CA GLY A 51 2.57 4.35 -5.35
C GLY A 51 2.85 2.92 -4.87
N TYR A 52 4.07 2.42 -5.04
CA TYR A 52 4.48 1.12 -4.54
C TYR A 52 5.07 1.20 -3.13
N VAL A 53 4.78 0.17 -2.35
CA VAL A 53 5.25 0.02 -0.97
C VAL A 53 6.05 -1.26 -0.84
N TRP A 54 7.24 -1.12 -0.27
CA TRP A 54 8.09 -2.23 0.14
C TRP A 54 7.89 -2.51 1.61
N TRP A 55 7.78 -3.78 1.95
CA TRP A 55 7.62 -4.22 3.32
C TRP A 55 8.31 -5.56 3.55
N ARG A 56 8.64 -5.81 4.80
CA ARG A 56 9.24 -7.07 5.27
C ARG A 56 8.49 -7.61 6.46
N ALA A 57 8.66 -8.89 6.79
CA ALA A 57 8.08 -9.45 8.00
C ALA A 57 8.69 -8.79 9.26
N ALA A 58 7.87 -8.53 10.28
CA ALA A 58 8.36 -8.01 11.57
C ALA A 58 9.05 -9.11 12.40
N SER A 59 8.66 -10.37 12.22
CA SER A 59 9.09 -11.51 13.02
C SER A 59 10.00 -12.47 12.23
N GLY A 60 11.28 -12.10 12.16
CA GLY A 60 12.40 -12.97 11.75
C GLY A 60 12.47 -13.31 10.26
N PRO A 61 13.64 -13.78 9.77
CA PRO A 61 13.83 -14.15 8.37
C PRO A 61 13.02 -15.41 8.07
N GLY A 62 11.82 -15.23 7.55
CA GLY A 62 11.06 -16.33 6.96
C GLY A 62 11.59 -16.59 5.55
N PRO A 63 11.52 -17.83 5.01
CA PRO A 63 11.95 -18.15 3.64
C PRO A 63 11.13 -17.45 2.54
N ALA A 64 10.32 -16.43 2.89
CA ALA A 64 9.53 -15.60 1.99
C ALA A 64 9.78 -14.08 2.19
N ASP A 65 10.91 -13.70 2.79
CA ASP A 65 11.43 -12.31 2.90
C ASP A 65 11.94 -11.73 1.56
N SER A 66 11.58 -12.37 0.45
CA SER A 66 11.84 -11.86 -0.89
C SER A 66 10.87 -10.70 -1.18
N HIS A 67 11.33 -9.47 -0.90
CA HIS A 67 10.88 -8.23 -1.53
C HIS A 67 9.40 -8.17 -1.88
N ARG A 68 8.53 -8.11 -0.87
CA ARG A 68 7.10 -7.99 -1.14
C ARG A 68 6.79 -6.52 -1.42
N THR A 69 6.45 -6.25 -2.67
CA THR A 69 5.96 -4.97 -3.14
C THR A 69 4.47 -5.05 -3.39
N LEU A 70 3.73 -4.06 -2.90
CA LEU A 70 2.31 -3.90 -3.19
C LEU A 70 2.02 -2.46 -3.54
N TYR A 71 1.01 -2.23 -4.38
CA TYR A 71 0.48 -0.90 -4.57
C TYR A 71 -0.18 -0.42 -3.26
N CYS A 72 -0.12 0.87 -2.96
CA CYS A 72 -0.59 1.43 -1.69
C CYS A 72 -2.04 1.04 -1.35
N ALA A 73 -2.92 1.02 -2.35
CA ALA A 73 -4.32 0.64 -2.16
C ALA A 73 -4.47 -0.84 -1.76
N ASP A 74 -3.73 -1.73 -2.41
CA ASP A 74 -3.73 -3.16 -2.08
C ASP A 74 -3.10 -3.41 -0.71
N PHE A 75 -2.02 -2.69 -0.39
CA PHE A 75 -1.39 -2.76 0.92
C PHE A 75 -2.37 -2.37 2.03
N LEU A 76 -3.08 -1.24 1.89
CA LEU A 76 -4.08 -0.79 2.89
C LEU A 76 -5.34 -1.67 2.93
N THR A 77 -5.60 -2.44 1.88
CA THR A 77 -6.67 -3.45 1.87
C THR A 77 -6.28 -4.71 2.63
N ALA A 78 -5.00 -5.08 2.60
CA ALA A 78 -4.50 -6.29 3.27
C ALA A 78 -3.98 -6.04 4.69
N TYR A 79 -3.52 -4.82 4.99
CA TYR A 79 -2.80 -4.49 6.21
C TYR A 79 -3.35 -3.23 6.89
N ARG A 80 -3.40 -3.27 8.22
CA ARG A 80 -3.78 -2.12 9.07
C ARG A 80 -2.61 -1.66 9.92
N LEU A 81 -2.50 -0.35 10.14
CA LEU A 81 -1.48 0.21 11.02
C LEU A 81 -1.67 -0.34 12.44
N LYS A 82 -0.62 -0.96 12.99
CA LYS A 82 -0.62 -1.43 14.37
C LYS A 82 -0.32 -0.25 15.29
N PRO A 83 -1.20 0.09 16.25
CA PRO A 83 -0.92 1.17 17.18
C PRO A 83 0.29 0.79 18.04
N GLN A 84 1.32 1.65 18.04
CA GLN A 84 2.42 1.54 18.99
C GLN A 84 1.89 2.02 20.35
N ARG A 85 1.95 1.13 21.34
CA ARG A 85 1.41 1.35 22.69
C ARG A 85 2.41 2.06 23.57
#